data_AF-A0A5C0SJ23-F1
#
_entry.id   AF-A0A5C0SJ23-F1
#
_cell.length_a   1.000
_cell.length_b   1.000
_cell.length_c   1.000
_cell.angle_alpha   90.00
_cell.angle_beta   90.00
_cell.angle_gamma   90.00
#
_symmetry.space_group_name_H-M   'P 1'
#
loop_
_entity.id
_entity.type
_entity.pdbx_description
1 polymer ?
#
loop_
_entity_poly.entity_id
_entity_poly.type
_entity_poly.pdbx_seq_one_letter_code
_entity_poly.pdbx_strand_id
1 'polypeptide(L)'
;MYAENYKRFLELIDKLREFEGALIVEGLRDEVALRNLGVRAEIIRLSRLPLTEVALIASSYKEVMILTDFDRTGEELARKLLRYLEGYPCRVDAETRRELRRIAKKDIKGIEDLYGLYLKVVSVSDPHPEGIR
;
A
#
# COMPACT_ATOMS: atom_id res chain seq x y z
N MET A 1 -12.28 -3.62 11.35
CA MET A 1 -11.24 -2.77 11.96
C MET A 1 -11.80 -2.21 13.25
N TYR A 2 -10.97 -1.94 14.26
CA TYR A 2 -11.46 -1.27 15.49
C TYR A 2 -11.69 0.23 15.24
N ALA A 3 -12.55 0.87 16.04
CA ALA A 3 -12.94 2.26 15.82
C ALA A 3 -11.76 3.23 15.88
N GLU A 4 -10.85 3.00 16.82
CA GLU A 4 -9.62 3.76 17.00
C GLU A 4 -8.68 3.71 15.79
N ASN A 5 -8.78 2.66 14.95
CA ASN A 5 -7.92 2.46 13.80
C ASN A 5 -8.43 3.17 12.53
N TYR A 6 -9.68 3.69 12.50
CA TYR A 6 -10.21 4.38 11.31
C TYR A 6 -9.40 5.62 10.95
N LYS A 7 -9.14 6.48 11.95
CA LYS A 7 -8.34 7.69 11.75
C LYS A 7 -6.95 7.32 11.21
N ARG A 8 -6.32 6.33 11.84
CA ARG A 8 -4.98 5.88 11.44
C ARG A 8 -4.95 5.30 10.02
N PHE A 9 -6.00 4.57 9.64
CA PHE A 9 -6.15 4.06 8.28
C PHE A 9 -6.22 5.20 7.26
N LEU A 10 -7.03 6.23 7.51
CA LEU A 10 -7.13 7.39 6.63
C LEU A 10 -5.80 8.14 6.50
N GLU A 11 -5.07 8.33 7.61
CA GLU A 11 -3.72 8.92 7.58
C GLU A 11 -2.75 8.11 6.69
N LEU A 12 -2.86 6.78 6.68
CA LEU A 12 -2.04 5.95 5.78
C LEU A 12 -2.48 6.08 4.33
N ILE A 13 -3.78 6.21 4.05
CA ILE A 13 -4.26 6.47 2.69
C ILE A 13 -3.73 7.82 2.18
N ASP A 14 -3.74 8.87 3.00
CA ASP A 14 -3.20 10.17 2.62
C ASP A 14 -1.67 10.10 2.42
N LYS A 15 -0.96 9.39 3.30
CA LYS A 15 0.47 9.08 3.09
C LYS A 15 0.74 8.38 1.75
N LEU A 16 -0.12 7.44 1.32
CA LEU A 16 0.01 6.78 0.02
C LEU A 16 -0.22 7.74 -1.15
N ARG A 17 -1.19 8.66 -1.03
CA ARG A 17 -1.53 9.66 -2.05
C ARG A 17 -0.41 10.68 -2.26
N GLU A 18 0.21 11.10 -1.16
CA GLU A 18 1.24 12.15 -1.13
C GLU A 18 2.65 11.59 -1.40
N PHE A 19 2.83 10.28 -1.47
CA PHE A 19 4.14 9.69 -1.72
C PHE A 19 4.65 10.05 -3.12
N GLU A 20 5.89 10.54 -3.22
CA GLU A 20 6.51 11.02 -4.48
C GLU A 20 7.63 10.08 -5.01
N GLY A 21 7.72 8.86 -4.48
CA GLY A 21 8.69 7.84 -4.88
C GLY A 21 8.13 6.76 -5.81
N ALA A 22 8.65 5.55 -5.68
CA ALA A 22 8.11 4.36 -6.33
C ALA A 22 7.49 3.38 -5.32
N LEU A 23 6.31 2.83 -5.64
CA LEU A 23 5.69 1.75 -4.89
C LEU A 23 5.97 0.43 -5.61
N ILE A 24 6.36 -0.59 -4.86
CA ILE A 24 6.48 -1.96 -5.36
C ILE A 24 5.26 -2.74 -4.89
N VAL A 25 4.51 -3.31 -5.84
CA VAL A 25 3.32 -4.14 -5.60
C VAL A 25 3.44 -5.50 -6.29
N GLU A 26 2.61 -6.47 -5.89
CA GLU A 26 2.67 -7.80 -6.49
C GLU A 26 2.06 -7.81 -7.90
N GLY A 27 0.86 -7.24 -8.08
CA GLY A 27 0.09 -7.41 -9.31
C GLY A 27 -0.71 -6.20 -9.79
N LEU A 28 -1.42 -6.40 -10.90
CA LEU A 28 -2.26 -5.37 -11.53
C LEU A 28 -3.42 -4.92 -10.63
N ARG A 29 -4.00 -5.84 -9.86
CA ARG A 29 -5.15 -5.51 -8.99
C ARG A 29 -4.75 -4.57 -7.86
N ASP A 30 -3.53 -4.71 -7.34
CA ASP A 30 -2.94 -3.78 -6.37
C ASP A 30 -2.75 -2.40 -6.97
N GLU A 31 -2.16 -2.34 -8.17
CA GLU A 31 -1.99 -1.09 -8.92
C GLU A 31 -3.34 -0.38 -9.10
N VAL A 32 -4.36 -1.09 -9.59
CA VAL A 32 -5.71 -0.55 -9.80
C VAL A 32 -6.29 -0.02 -8.48
N ALA A 33 -6.17 -0.76 -7.39
CA ALA A 33 -6.67 -0.32 -6.08
C ALA A 33 -5.99 0.98 -5.61
N LEU A 34 -4.66 1.07 -5.73
CA LEU A 34 -3.90 2.27 -5.37
C LEU A 34 -4.23 3.46 -6.28
N ARG A 35 -4.39 3.24 -7.59
CA ARG A 35 -4.81 4.30 -8.52
C ARG A 35 -6.21 4.82 -8.19
N ASN A 36 -7.15 3.94 -7.85
CA ASN A 36 -8.49 4.33 -7.40
C ASN A 36 -8.48 5.10 -6.07
N LEU A 37 -7.49 4.85 -5.22
CA LEU A 37 -7.26 5.66 -4.01
C LEU A 37 -6.64 7.02 -4.32
N GLY A 38 -6.20 7.29 -5.55
CA GLY A 38 -5.60 8.56 -5.96
C GLY A 38 -4.08 8.60 -5.87
N VAL A 39 -3.41 7.45 -5.71
CA VAL A 39 -1.94 7.36 -5.67
C VAL A 39 -1.37 7.70 -7.05
N ARG A 40 -0.48 8.70 -7.08
CA ARG A 40 0.15 9.20 -8.33
C ARG A 40 1.60 8.76 -8.52
N ALA A 41 2.26 8.31 -7.46
CA ALA A 41 3.58 7.71 -7.50
C ALA A 41 3.74 6.66 -8.60
N GLU A 42 4.99 6.40 -8.99
CA GLU A 42 5.28 5.28 -9.88
C GLU A 42 4.92 3.96 -9.20
N ILE A 43 4.36 3.00 -9.95
CA ILE A 43 4.00 1.68 -9.42
C ILE A 43 4.72 0.60 -10.23
N ILE A 44 5.66 -0.08 -9.59
CA ILE A 44 6.45 -1.16 -10.17
C ILE A 44 5.85 -2.50 -9.73
N ARG A 45 5.57 -3.39 -10.68
CA ARG A 45 4.90 -4.66 -10.40
C ARG A 45 5.81 -5.86 -10.47
N LEU A 46 5.78 -6.68 -9.43
CA LEU A 46 6.51 -7.96 -9.39
C LEU A 46 5.98 -8.97 -10.40
N SER A 47 4.69 -8.95 -10.73
CA SER A 47 4.09 -9.89 -11.69
C SER A 47 4.62 -9.73 -13.13
N ARG A 48 5.36 -8.66 -13.43
CA ARG A 48 5.85 -8.36 -14.79
C ARG A 48 7.34 -8.63 -14.97
N LEU A 49 8.13 -8.62 -13.89
CA LEU A 49 9.58 -8.59 -13.96
C LEU A 49 10.19 -9.47 -12.85
N PRO A 50 11.37 -10.05 -13.08
CA PRO A 50 12.14 -10.70 -12.01
C PRO A 50 12.41 -9.75 -10.83
N LEU A 51 12.45 -10.31 -9.63
CA LEU A 51 12.62 -9.53 -8.39
C LEU A 51 13.88 -8.65 -8.38
N THR A 52 14.96 -9.13 -8.97
CA THR A 52 16.24 -8.40 -9.09
C THR A 52 16.14 -7.19 -10.03
N GLU A 53 15.37 -7.32 -11.11
CA GLU A 53 15.15 -6.23 -12.05
C GLU A 53 14.25 -5.16 -11.45
N VAL A 54 13.20 -5.57 -10.72
CA VAL A 54 12.37 -4.64 -9.95
C VAL A 54 13.21 -3.86 -8.93
N ALA A 55 14.11 -4.53 -8.20
CA ALA A 55 14.98 -3.86 -7.25
C ALA A 55 15.93 -2.86 -7.93
N LEU A 56 16.47 -3.20 -9.11
CA LEU A 56 17.32 -2.31 -9.89
C LEU A 56 16.57 -1.08 -10.40
N ILE A 57 15.33 -1.25 -10.87
CA ILE A 57 14.49 -0.12 -11.30
C ILE A 57 14.15 0.74 -10.09
N ALA A 58 13.72 0.13 -8.99
CA ALA A 58 13.34 0.83 -7.77
C ALA A 58 14.51 1.60 -7.15
N SER A 59 15.74 1.10 -7.23
CA SER A 59 16.91 1.77 -6.67
C SER A 59 17.28 3.09 -7.37
N SER A 60 16.71 3.37 -8.54
CA SER A 60 16.84 4.68 -9.21
C SER A 60 16.00 5.79 -8.55
N TYR A 61 15.06 5.42 -7.67
CA TYR A 61 14.22 6.37 -6.93
C TYR A 61 14.84 6.70 -5.58
N LYS A 62 14.68 7.95 -5.13
CA LYS A 62 15.16 8.39 -3.81
C LYS A 62 14.42 7.69 -2.67
N GLU A 63 13.12 7.44 -2.85
CA GLU A 63 12.26 6.78 -1.88
C GLU A 63 11.48 5.65 -2.55
N VAL A 64 11.42 4.50 -1.88
CA VAL A 64 10.74 3.29 -2.36
C VAL A 64 9.85 2.77 -1.24
N MET A 65 8.60 2.47 -1.54
CA MET A 65 7.67 1.85 -0.59
C MET A 65 7.31 0.44 -1.06
N ILE A 66 7.42 -0.55 -0.18
CA ILE A 66 7.10 -1.95 -0.49
C ILE A 66 5.70 -2.27 0.03
N LEU A 67 4.76 -2.56 -0.87
CA LEU A 67 3.37 -2.92 -0.57
C LEU A 67 3.02 -4.29 -1.20
N THR A 68 3.61 -5.35 -0.66
CA THR A 68 3.24 -6.73 -0.97
C THR A 68 2.06 -7.21 -0.12
N ASP A 69 1.42 -8.30 -0.53
CA ASP A 69 0.27 -8.87 0.16
C ASP A 69 0.59 -9.31 1.59
N PHE A 70 -0.46 -9.43 2.41
CA PHE A 70 -0.33 -9.68 3.86
C PHE A 70 -0.18 -11.16 4.23
N ASP A 71 0.13 -12.00 3.25
CA ASP A 71 0.36 -13.42 3.39
C ASP A 71 1.85 -13.77 3.61
N ARG A 72 2.17 -15.06 3.58
CA ARG A 72 3.55 -15.53 3.76
C ARG A 72 4.43 -15.22 2.55
N THR A 73 3.90 -15.34 1.34
CA THR A 73 4.63 -15.09 0.10
C THR A 73 5.04 -13.63 0.00
N GLY A 74 4.10 -12.71 0.22
CA GLY A 74 4.33 -11.28 0.24
C GLY A 74 5.33 -10.85 1.32
N GLU A 75 5.35 -11.52 2.48
CA GLU A 75 6.36 -11.31 3.51
C GLU A 75 7.77 -11.75 3.06
N GLU A 76 7.88 -12.90 2.39
CA GLU A 76 9.14 -13.38 1.83
C GLU A 76 9.66 -12.45 0.71
N LEU A 77 8.75 -11.93 -0.14
CA LEU A 77 9.06 -10.95 -1.18
C LEU A 77 9.56 -9.63 -0.58
N ALA A 78 8.87 -9.08 0.43
CA ALA A 78 9.29 -7.85 1.09
C ALA A 78 10.69 -7.96 1.70
N ARG A 79 11.01 -9.10 2.35
CA ARG A 79 12.34 -9.34 2.91
C ARG A 79 13.42 -9.44 1.83
N LYS A 80 13.13 -10.08 0.71
CA LYS A 80 14.08 -10.18 -0.41
C LYS A 80 14.34 -8.80 -1.02
N LEU A 81 13.29 -7.99 -1.24
CA LEU A 81 13.41 -6.63 -1.75
C LEU A 81 14.23 -5.73 -0.82
N LEU A 82 13.97 -5.79 0.49
CA LEU A 82 14.77 -5.05 1.48
C LEU A 82 16.25 -5.37 1.38
N ARG A 83 16.61 -6.66 1.25
CA ARG A 83 18.01 -7.07 1.07
C ARG A 83 18.60 -6.66 -0.28
N TYR A 84 17.82 -6.66 -1.35
CA TYR A 84 18.31 -6.24 -2.67
C TYR A 84 18.51 -4.74 -2.78
N LEU A 85 17.71 -3.96 -2.07
CA LEU A 85 17.84 -2.51 -2.01
C LEU A 85 18.86 -2.06 -0.97
N GLU A 86 19.36 -2.98 -0.13
CA GLU A 86 20.42 -2.72 0.83
C GLU A 86 21.70 -2.30 0.09
N GLY A 87 22.28 -1.17 0.49
CA GLY A 87 23.49 -0.60 -0.13
C GLY A 87 23.22 0.33 -1.32
N TYR A 88 21.98 0.43 -1.82
CA TYR A 88 21.62 1.50 -2.76
C TYR A 88 21.30 2.80 -2.00
N PRO A 89 21.54 3.98 -2.60
CA PRO A 89 21.24 5.27 -1.99
C PRO A 89 19.74 5.62 -2.06
N CYS A 90 18.88 4.67 -1.69
CA CYS A 90 17.42 4.82 -1.67
C CYS A 90 16.87 4.54 -0.27
N ARG A 91 15.87 5.31 0.16
CA ARG A 91 15.17 5.09 1.44
C ARG A 91 14.02 4.12 1.20
N VAL A 92 14.00 3.01 1.92
CA VAL A 92 12.97 1.98 1.76
C VAL A 92 11.99 2.01 2.92
N ASP A 93 10.72 2.28 2.63
CA ASP A 93 9.60 2.17 3.57
C ASP A 93 8.90 0.81 3.44
N ALA A 94 9.13 -0.05 4.43
CA ALA A 94 8.37 -1.28 4.63
C ALA A 94 7.45 -1.22 5.86
N GLU A 95 7.48 -0.12 6.63
CA GLU A 95 6.64 0.03 7.83
C GLU A 95 5.19 0.32 7.43
N THR A 96 4.95 1.11 6.38
CA THR A 96 3.58 1.38 5.90
C THR A 96 2.80 0.10 5.63
N ARG A 97 3.43 -0.90 4.99
CA ARG A 97 2.84 -2.23 4.80
C ARG A 97 2.55 -2.92 6.14
N ARG A 98 3.50 -2.91 7.08
CA ARG A 98 3.32 -3.55 8.40
C ARG A 98 2.17 -2.93 9.17
N GLU A 99 2.04 -1.60 9.07
CA GLU A 99 0.98 -0.86 9.74
C GLU A 99 -0.39 -1.09 9.09
N LEU A 100 -0.50 -0.99 7.77
CA LEU A 100 -1.71 -1.34 7.02
C LEU A 100 -2.17 -2.76 7.36
N ARG A 101 -1.24 -3.73 7.35
CA ARG A 101 -1.51 -5.10 7.79
C ARG A 101 -2.05 -5.12 9.20
N ARG A 102 -1.37 -4.50 10.16
CA ARG A 102 -1.76 -4.52 11.58
C ARG A 102 -3.19 -4.03 11.80
N ILE A 103 -3.57 -2.92 11.17
CA ILE A 103 -4.88 -2.30 11.40
C ILE A 103 -6.01 -2.90 10.56
N ALA A 104 -5.70 -3.38 9.35
CA ALA A 104 -6.69 -3.83 8.37
C ALA A 104 -6.77 -5.36 8.19
N LYS A 105 -5.90 -6.16 8.83
CA LYS A 105 -5.85 -7.65 8.68
C LYS A 105 -7.19 -8.36 8.87
N LYS A 106 -8.11 -7.79 9.66
CA LYS A 106 -9.43 -8.37 9.91
C LYS A 106 -10.42 -8.14 8.76
N ASP A 107 -10.16 -7.16 7.91
CA ASP A 107 -11.10 -6.64 6.91
C ASP A 107 -10.66 -6.93 5.48
N ILE A 108 -9.34 -7.05 5.25
CA ILE A 108 -8.75 -7.23 3.92
C ILE A 108 -7.64 -8.27 3.90
N LYS A 109 -7.43 -8.92 2.75
CA LYS A 109 -6.37 -9.94 2.56
C LYS A 109 -5.07 -9.34 2.07
N GLY A 110 -5.12 -8.23 1.34
CA GLY A 110 -3.97 -7.65 0.68
C GLY A 110 -4.24 -6.24 0.17
N ILE A 111 -3.37 -5.78 -0.72
CA ILE A 111 -3.39 -4.40 -1.23
C ILE A 111 -4.56 -4.18 -2.19
N GLU A 112 -4.90 -5.18 -3.01
CA GLU A 112 -6.05 -5.14 -3.94
C GLU A 112 -7.40 -4.81 -3.28
N ASP A 113 -7.55 -5.10 -1.99
CA ASP A 113 -8.77 -4.88 -1.22
C ASP A 113 -8.84 -3.48 -0.57
N LEU A 114 -7.73 -2.71 -0.56
CA LEU A 114 -7.65 -1.44 0.19
C LEU A 114 -8.70 -0.42 -0.26
N TYR A 115 -8.92 -0.30 -1.57
CA TYR A 115 -9.91 0.66 -2.09
C TYR A 115 -11.33 0.31 -1.61
N GLY A 116 -11.69 -0.98 -1.60
CA GLY A 116 -12.98 -1.43 -1.09
C GLY A 116 -13.15 -1.15 0.40
N LEU A 117 -12.09 -1.29 1.20
CA LEU A 117 -12.10 -0.90 2.61
C LEU A 117 -12.26 0.61 2.77
N TYR A 118 -11.52 1.41 2.00
CA TYR A 118 -11.63 2.87 2.04
C TYR A 118 -13.06 3.36 1.80
N LEU A 119 -13.74 2.83 0.78
CA LEU A 119 -15.14 3.17 0.51
C LEU A 119 -16.04 2.87 1.71
N LYS A 120 -15.87 1.72 2.37
CA LYS A 120 -16.65 1.39 3.57
C LYS A 120 -16.38 2.38 4.71
N VAL A 121 -15.12 2.76 4.92
CA VAL A 121 -14.73 3.69 5.99
C VAL A 121 -15.33 5.07 5.78
N VAL A 122 -15.24 5.62 4.56
CA VAL A 122 -15.77 6.96 4.28
C VAL A 122 -17.30 6.99 4.27
N SER A 123 -17.96 5.92 3.78
CA SER A 123 -19.43 5.84 3.80
C SER A 123 -20.03 5.72 5.20
N VAL A 124 -19.29 5.20 6.18
CA VAL A 124 -19.71 5.14 7.58
C VAL A 124 -19.40 6.45 8.32
N SER A 125 -18.43 7.22 7.82
CA SER A 125 -18.04 8.51 8.41
C SER A 125 -18.89 9.69 7.92
N ASP A 126 -19.77 9.46 6.95
CA ASP A 126 -20.72 10.44 6.43
C ASP A 126 -22.07 10.28 7.17
N PRO A 127 -22.44 11.18 8.10
CA PRO A 127 -23.78 11.16 8.64
C PRO A 127 -24.71 11.54 7.49
N HIS A 128 -25.56 10.61 7.04
CA HIS A 128 -26.74 10.99 6.29
C HIS A 128 -27.44 12.12 7.08
N PRO A 129 -27.69 13.30 6.49
CA PRO A 129 -28.54 14.28 7.14
C PRO A 129 -29.88 13.60 7.32
N GLU A 130 -30.32 13.50 8.57
CA GLU A 130 -31.66 13.00 8.87
C GLU A 130 -32.65 13.69 7.95
N GLY A 131 -33.48 12.87 7.32
CA GLY A 131 -34.45 13.29 6.32
C GLY A 131 -35.16 14.56 6.76
N ILE A 132 -35.06 15.57 5.89
CA ILE A 132 -36.03 16.65 5.84
C ILE A 132 -37.41 15.99 5.77
N ARG A 133 -38.27 16.39 6.71
CA ARG A 133 -39.69 16.04 6.86
C ARG A 133 -40.43 15.77 5.56
#